data_AF-A0A9W3JY38-F1
#
_entry.id   AF-A0A9W3JY38-F1
#
_cell.length_a   1.000
_cell.length_b   1.000
_cell.length_c   1.000
_cell.angle_alpha   90.00
_cell.angle_beta   90.00
_cell.angle_gamma   90.00
#
_symmetry.space_group_name_H-M   'P 1'
#
loop_
_entity.id
_entity.type
_entity.pdbx_description
1 polymer ?
#
loop_
_entity_poly.entity_id
_entity_poly.type
_entity_poly.pdbx_seq_one_letter_code
_entity_poly.pdbx_strand_id
1 'polypeptide(L)'
;MATHGRIRAMRAAVAALVVWAAWSAGLNAAHAEVAAADPIDVAMRQCLARRDRSSPAGQIQCMGEAQQQWQAVMDGAYQRLSNDAPADAKRGWQDSQRHWLTWRKDEVQLLKAVYDTTRGTAYTMASADMQLQPVRDRALALRAAADRYAPQPAAVPVAATSGAQGAPSAAPGAVAAAAGKPANAPRDPAVGRVRPCVQDAACEHAVFDLNRYYQKLRRKMPAHSATTLVRAQRAWVAFRDTTAPLVGEDGRVDLIGARIATMKRLSETAGNK
;
A
#
# COMPACT_ATOMS: atom_id res chain seq x y z
N MET A 1 -51.71 42.58 33.89
CA MET A 1 -50.79 42.73 32.75
C MET A 1 -49.83 41.55 32.71
N ALA A 2 -49.88 40.78 31.62
CA ALA A 2 -48.86 39.92 31.01
C ALA A 2 -48.11 38.83 31.83
N THR A 3 -48.74 37.70 32.13
CA THR A 3 -48.01 36.46 32.55
C THR A 3 -48.56 35.14 31.98
N HIS A 4 -49.34 35.16 30.88
CA HIS A 4 -49.88 33.92 30.27
C HIS A 4 -49.41 33.61 28.83
N GLY A 5 -48.40 34.32 28.32
CA GLY A 5 -47.90 34.12 26.94
C GLY A 5 -46.71 33.16 26.78
N ARG A 6 -45.99 32.80 27.85
CA ARG A 6 -44.69 32.10 27.75
C ARG A 6 -44.77 30.56 27.83
N ILE A 7 -45.90 30.00 28.27
CA ILE A 7 -45.99 28.55 28.56
C ILE A 7 -46.37 27.73 27.30
N ARG A 8 -46.99 28.34 26.28
CA ARG A 8 -47.32 27.64 25.02
C ARG A 8 -46.13 27.45 24.07
N ALA A 9 -45.06 28.23 24.19
CA ALA A 9 -43.88 28.12 23.33
C ALA A 9 -42.95 26.94 23.67
N MET A 10 -43.00 26.41 24.90
CA MET A 10 -42.10 25.32 25.33
C MET A 10 -42.58 23.91 24.94
N ARG A 11 -43.83 23.73 24.49
CA ARG A 11 -44.33 22.41 24.06
C ARG A 11 -44.10 22.09 22.58
N ALA A 12 -43.76 23.09 21.75
CA ALA A 12 -43.42 22.88 20.34
C ALA A 12 -41.95 22.46 20.13
N ALA A 13 -41.07 22.72 21.10
CA ALA A 13 -39.64 22.40 20.98
C ALA A 13 -39.30 20.93 21.30
N VAL A 14 -40.19 20.18 21.95
CA VAL A 14 -39.93 18.78 22.33
C VAL A 14 -40.38 17.79 21.24
N ALA A 15 -41.32 18.17 20.36
CA ALA A 15 -41.75 17.31 19.26
C ALA A 15 -40.75 17.27 18.07
N ALA A 16 -39.88 18.28 17.94
CA ALA A 16 -38.85 18.32 16.90
C ALA A 16 -37.63 17.44 17.21
N LEU A 17 -37.41 17.05 18.47
CA LEU A 17 -36.28 16.21 18.88
C LEU A 17 -36.54 14.70 18.75
N VAL A 18 -37.80 14.27 18.63
CA VAL A 18 -38.12 12.84 18.43
C VAL A 18 -38.05 12.42 16.96
N VAL A 19 -38.28 13.35 16.02
CA VAL A 19 -38.17 13.06 14.57
C VAL A 19 -36.72 13.05 14.08
N TRP A 20 -35.79 13.69 14.79
CA TRP A 20 -34.35 13.63 14.48
C TRP A 20 -33.62 12.40 15.07
N ALA A 21 -34.22 11.71 16.04
CA ALA A 21 -33.66 10.47 16.59
C ALA A 21 -34.06 9.22 15.76
N ALA A 22 -35.11 9.30 14.94
CA ALA A 22 -35.53 8.20 14.07
C ALA A 22 -34.80 8.19 12.70
N TRP A 23 -34.13 9.28 12.35
CA TRP A 23 -33.36 9.41 11.09
C TRP A 23 -31.85 9.17 11.24
N SER A 24 -31.40 8.75 12.42
CA SER A 24 -30.01 8.36 12.68
C SER A 24 -29.83 6.84 12.79
N ALA A 25 -30.92 6.06 12.83
CA ALA A 25 -30.86 4.58 12.90
C ALA A 25 -30.71 3.87 11.54
N GLY A 26 -30.66 4.63 10.43
CA GLY A 26 -30.53 4.11 9.06
C GLY A 26 -29.18 4.36 8.38
N LEU A 27 -28.19 4.90 9.11
CA LEU A 27 -26.82 4.95 8.60
C LEU A 27 -26.23 3.57 8.79
N ASN A 28 -26.21 2.81 7.68
CA ASN A 28 -25.39 1.62 7.50
C ASN A 28 -24.11 1.75 8.31
N ALA A 29 -23.97 0.92 9.34
CA ALA A 29 -22.68 0.65 9.92
C ALA A 29 -21.82 0.04 8.82
N ALA A 30 -21.15 0.91 8.05
CA ALA A 30 -19.98 0.57 7.28
C ALA A 30 -18.96 0.10 8.31
N HIS A 31 -19.04 -1.18 8.66
CA HIS A 31 -17.95 -1.88 9.30
C HIS A 31 -16.81 -1.73 8.32
N ALA A 32 -15.88 -0.81 8.59
CA ALA A 32 -14.56 -0.90 8.02
C ALA A 32 -14.01 -2.23 8.52
N GLU A 33 -14.18 -3.30 7.73
CA GLU A 33 -13.47 -4.54 7.96
C GLU A 33 -12.00 -4.16 7.99
N VAL A 34 -11.42 -4.17 9.19
CA VAL A 34 -9.98 -4.06 9.34
C VAL A 34 -9.45 -5.25 8.59
N ALA A 35 -8.86 -5.02 7.42
CA ALA A 35 -8.25 -6.06 6.62
C ALA A 35 -7.38 -6.91 7.55
N ALA A 36 -7.68 -8.20 7.62
CA ALA A 36 -6.97 -9.10 8.52
C ALA A 36 -5.47 -8.97 8.24
N ALA A 37 -4.67 -8.86 9.32
CA ALA A 37 -3.23 -8.77 9.19
C ALA A 37 -2.70 -9.98 8.41
N ASP A 38 -1.71 -9.76 7.53
CA ASP A 38 -1.14 -10.85 6.74
C ASP A 38 -0.60 -11.95 7.68
N PRO A 39 -0.86 -13.24 7.40
CA PRO A 39 -0.40 -14.34 8.24
C PRO A 39 1.10 -14.32 8.52
N ILE A 40 1.94 -13.79 7.61
CA ILE A 40 3.39 -13.66 7.82
C ILE A 40 3.68 -12.68 8.97
N ASP A 41 2.98 -11.54 9.01
CA ASP A 41 3.15 -10.55 10.07
C ASP A 41 2.60 -11.05 11.41
N VAL A 42 1.54 -11.88 11.37
CA VAL A 42 1.02 -12.58 12.56
C VAL A 42 2.06 -13.58 13.08
N ALA A 43 2.61 -14.42 12.20
CA ALA A 43 3.62 -15.41 12.54
C ALA A 43 4.91 -14.77 13.08
N MET A 44 5.32 -13.64 12.49
CA MET A 44 6.46 -12.86 13.00
C MET A 44 6.19 -12.36 14.43
N ARG A 45 5.03 -11.76 14.69
CA ARG A 45 4.67 -11.31 16.05
C ARG A 45 4.67 -12.45 17.07
N GLN A 46 4.17 -13.62 16.68
CA GLN A 46 4.20 -14.81 17.52
C GLN A 46 5.64 -15.30 17.76
N CYS A 47 6.48 -15.29 16.72
CA CYS A 47 7.90 -15.65 16.83
C CYS A 47 8.65 -14.73 17.81
N LEU A 48 8.45 -13.42 17.69
CA LEU A 48 9.08 -12.42 18.57
C LEU A 48 8.64 -12.57 20.03
N ALA A 49 7.45 -13.13 20.30
CA ALA A 49 6.95 -13.39 21.64
C ALA A 49 7.45 -14.71 22.26
N ARG A 50 8.15 -15.57 21.51
CA ARG A 50 8.65 -16.84 22.02
C ARG A 50 9.79 -16.63 23.01
N ARG A 51 9.78 -17.40 24.12
CA ARG A 51 10.82 -17.32 25.16
C ARG A 51 12.22 -17.60 24.63
N ASP A 52 12.36 -18.57 23.72
CA ASP A 52 13.63 -18.96 23.09
C ASP A 52 14.11 -17.96 22.02
N ARG A 53 13.29 -16.97 21.64
CA ARG A 53 13.63 -15.90 20.70
C ARG A 53 13.75 -14.52 21.37
N SER A 54 13.80 -14.47 22.70
CA SER A 54 13.83 -13.21 23.48
C SER A 54 15.14 -12.42 23.35
N SER A 55 16.25 -13.06 22.97
CA SER A 55 17.52 -12.37 22.73
C SER A 55 17.47 -11.53 21.44
N PRO A 56 18.27 -10.44 21.32
CA PRO A 56 18.34 -9.67 20.08
C PRO A 56 18.65 -10.52 18.83
N ALA A 57 19.51 -11.53 18.96
CA ALA A 57 19.79 -12.47 17.87
C ALA A 57 18.56 -13.30 17.48
N GLY A 58 17.79 -13.78 18.47
CA GLY A 58 16.54 -14.50 18.23
C GLY A 58 15.46 -13.63 17.58
N GLN A 59 15.38 -12.34 17.97
CA GLN A 59 14.47 -11.38 17.34
C GLN A 59 14.87 -11.11 15.88
N ILE A 60 16.16 -10.87 15.60
CA ILE A 60 16.67 -10.71 14.22
C ILE A 60 16.38 -11.97 13.39
N GLN A 61 16.51 -13.16 13.97
CA GLN A 61 16.17 -14.41 13.29
C GLN A 61 14.68 -14.44 12.90
N CYS A 62 13.76 -14.07 13.80
CA CYS A 62 12.34 -13.99 13.47
C CYS A 62 12.06 -13.01 12.32
N MET A 63 12.74 -11.86 12.31
CA MET A 63 12.61 -10.87 11.22
C MET A 63 13.17 -11.40 9.90
N GLY A 64 14.28 -12.13 9.94
CA GLY A 64 14.87 -12.79 8.76
C GLY A 64 13.99 -13.91 8.20
N GLU A 65 13.38 -14.71 9.06
CA GLU A 65 12.39 -15.73 8.68
C GLU A 65 11.17 -15.07 8.00
N ALA A 66 10.67 -13.96 8.55
CA ALA A 66 9.57 -13.20 7.93
C ALA A 66 9.98 -12.59 6.58
N GLN A 67 11.20 -12.06 6.46
CA GLN A 67 11.72 -11.52 5.20
C GLN A 67 11.75 -12.59 4.10
N GLN A 68 12.18 -13.82 4.43
CA GLN A 68 12.18 -14.94 3.48
C GLN A 68 10.76 -15.33 3.03
N GLN A 69 9.79 -15.32 3.96
CA GLN A 69 8.39 -15.59 3.61
C GLN A 69 7.80 -14.49 2.72
N TRP A 70 8.09 -13.21 3.02
CA TRP A 70 7.69 -12.09 2.17
C TRP A 70 8.34 -12.13 0.79
N GLN A 71 9.60 -12.58 0.71
CA GLN A 71 10.28 -12.82 -0.57
C GLN A 71 9.55 -13.88 -1.41
N ALA A 72 9.15 -15.01 -0.80
CA ALA A 72 8.37 -16.04 -1.49
C ALA A 72 7.01 -15.52 -1.99
N VAL A 73 6.33 -14.68 -1.20
CA VAL A 73 5.09 -14.01 -1.64
C VAL A 73 5.36 -13.09 -2.83
N MET A 74 6.43 -12.29 -2.77
CA MET A 74 6.81 -11.39 -3.86
C MET A 74 7.04 -12.16 -5.15
N ASP A 75 7.80 -13.26 -5.09
CA ASP A 75 8.11 -14.09 -6.25
C ASP A 75 6.84 -14.74 -6.81
N GLY A 76 5.97 -15.28 -5.96
CA GLY A 76 4.68 -15.85 -6.38
C GLY A 76 3.74 -14.81 -7.00
N ALA A 77 3.65 -13.61 -6.41
CA ALA A 77 2.85 -12.51 -6.97
C ALA A 77 3.40 -12.03 -8.31
N TYR A 78 4.72 -11.95 -8.45
CA TYR A 78 5.37 -11.61 -9.72
C TYR A 78 5.12 -12.64 -10.81
N GLN A 79 5.10 -13.93 -10.48
CA GLN A 79 4.73 -15.00 -11.42
C GLN A 79 3.27 -14.87 -11.88
N ARG A 80 2.33 -14.68 -10.95
CA ARG A 80 0.91 -14.45 -11.29
C ARG A 80 0.75 -13.24 -12.21
N LEU A 81 1.36 -12.12 -11.83
CA LEU A 81 1.35 -10.89 -12.64
C LEU A 81 1.90 -11.14 -14.04
N SER A 82 3.01 -11.90 -14.14
CA SER A 82 3.62 -12.22 -15.43
C SER A 82 2.74 -13.10 -16.33
N ASN A 83 1.82 -13.86 -15.74
CA ASN A 83 0.90 -14.73 -16.48
C ASN A 83 -0.35 -13.97 -16.91
N ASP A 84 -0.91 -13.14 -16.04
CA ASP A 84 -2.25 -12.58 -16.20
C ASP A 84 -2.26 -11.14 -16.75
N ALA A 85 -1.16 -10.40 -16.61
CA ALA A 85 -1.09 -8.99 -17.02
C ALA A 85 -1.07 -8.82 -18.56
N PRO A 86 -1.68 -7.74 -19.09
CA PRO A 86 -1.57 -7.39 -20.50
C PRO A 86 -0.11 -7.08 -20.89
N ALA A 87 0.22 -7.23 -22.18
CA ALA A 87 1.60 -7.25 -22.66
C ALA A 87 2.42 -5.97 -22.39
N ASP A 88 1.76 -4.81 -22.33
CA ASP A 88 2.37 -3.52 -21.97
C ASP A 88 2.68 -3.45 -20.46
N ALA A 89 1.70 -3.76 -19.61
CA ALA A 89 1.88 -3.80 -18.16
C ALA A 89 2.91 -4.87 -17.76
N LYS A 90 2.84 -6.06 -18.35
CA LYS A 90 3.80 -7.14 -18.11
C LYS A 90 5.24 -6.68 -18.32
N ARG A 91 5.53 -6.03 -19.45
CA ARG A 91 6.88 -5.49 -19.72
C ARG A 91 7.28 -4.45 -18.68
N GLY A 92 6.38 -3.51 -18.36
CA GLY A 92 6.66 -2.50 -17.35
C GLY A 92 6.97 -3.09 -15.98
N TRP A 93 6.19 -4.07 -15.52
CA TRP A 93 6.42 -4.75 -14.24
C TRP A 93 7.70 -5.61 -14.24
N GLN A 94 8.06 -6.23 -15.36
CA GLN A 94 9.34 -6.92 -15.53
C GLN A 94 10.52 -5.95 -15.39
N ASP A 95 10.43 -4.78 -16.03
CA ASP A 95 11.47 -3.74 -15.95
C ASP A 95 11.58 -3.18 -14.52
N SER A 96 10.43 -2.85 -13.91
CA SER A 96 10.33 -2.44 -12.50
C SER A 96 10.99 -3.47 -11.58
N GLN A 97 10.74 -4.77 -11.78
CA GLN A 97 11.31 -5.83 -10.94
C GLN A 97 12.83 -5.94 -11.10
N ARG A 98 13.37 -5.85 -12.33
CA ARG A 98 14.84 -5.86 -12.54
C ARG A 98 15.52 -4.68 -11.86
N HIS A 99 14.92 -3.49 -11.95
CA HIS A 99 15.47 -2.30 -11.29
C HIS A 99 15.33 -2.37 -9.77
N TRP A 100 14.24 -2.95 -9.26
CA TRP A 100 14.08 -3.19 -7.83
C TRP A 100 15.20 -4.10 -7.30
N LEU A 101 15.46 -5.24 -7.95
CA LEU A 101 16.53 -6.17 -7.55
C LEU A 101 17.91 -5.51 -7.60
N THR A 102 18.19 -4.72 -8.65
CA THR A 102 19.44 -3.95 -8.77
C THR A 102 19.59 -2.97 -7.61
N TRP A 103 18.53 -2.21 -7.31
CA TRP A 103 18.52 -1.30 -6.18
C TRP A 103 18.74 -2.03 -4.85
N ARG A 104 18.03 -3.13 -4.58
CA ARG A 104 18.18 -3.87 -3.32
C ARG A 104 19.61 -4.36 -3.09
N LYS A 105 20.28 -4.82 -4.16
CA LYS A 105 21.69 -5.23 -4.09
C LYS A 105 22.60 -4.09 -3.63
N ASP A 106 22.45 -2.90 -4.21
CA ASP A 106 23.26 -1.73 -3.85
C ASP A 106 22.86 -1.14 -2.49
N GLU A 107 21.56 -1.19 -2.14
CA GLU A 107 21.03 -0.70 -0.88
C GLU A 107 21.59 -1.47 0.31
N VAL A 108 21.76 -2.79 0.21
CA VAL A 108 22.40 -3.60 1.27
C VAL A 108 23.81 -3.10 1.58
N GLN A 109 24.56 -2.66 0.55
CA GLN A 109 25.91 -2.09 0.76
C GLN A 109 25.85 -0.72 1.42
N LEU A 110 24.87 0.11 1.08
CA LEU A 110 24.62 1.38 1.77
C LEU A 110 24.25 1.15 3.25
N LEU A 111 23.33 0.24 3.53
CA LEU A 111 22.93 -0.10 4.90
C LEU A 111 24.14 -0.58 5.70
N LYS A 112 24.95 -1.49 5.14
CA LYS A 112 26.19 -1.94 5.77
C LYS A 112 27.11 -0.77 6.08
N ALA A 113 27.39 0.10 5.11
CA ALA A 113 28.25 1.26 5.30
C ALA A 113 27.77 2.22 6.40
N VAL A 114 26.45 2.41 6.54
CA VAL A 114 25.88 3.27 7.59
C VAL A 114 25.96 2.58 8.95
N TYR A 115 25.49 1.34 9.06
CA TYR A 115 25.38 0.64 10.34
C TYR A 115 26.73 0.17 10.89
N ASP A 116 27.75 -0.05 10.05
CA ASP A 116 29.14 -0.31 10.48
C ASP A 116 29.74 0.88 11.26
N THR A 117 29.13 2.08 11.17
CA THR A 117 29.55 3.26 11.97
C THR A 117 28.91 3.33 13.35
N THR A 118 28.06 2.35 13.71
CA THR A 118 27.25 2.34 14.95
C THR A 118 27.63 1.20 15.88
N ARG A 119 27.19 1.28 17.15
CA ARG A 119 27.37 0.20 18.14
C ARG A 119 26.10 -0.05 18.94
N GLY A 120 25.89 -1.30 19.33
CA GLY A 120 24.77 -1.72 20.16
C GLY A 120 23.68 -2.44 19.39
N THR A 121 22.96 -3.32 20.09
CA THR A 121 21.98 -4.24 19.48
C THR A 121 20.76 -3.52 18.92
N ALA A 122 20.41 -2.33 19.44
CA ALA A 122 19.34 -1.49 18.90
C ALA A 122 19.56 -1.15 17.41
N TYR A 123 20.79 -0.84 17.01
CA TYR A 123 21.11 -0.55 15.61
C TYR A 123 21.11 -1.81 14.74
N THR A 124 21.51 -2.96 15.28
CA THR A 124 21.41 -4.23 14.55
C THR A 124 19.96 -4.64 14.29
N MET A 125 19.06 -4.41 15.27
CA MET A 125 17.62 -4.60 15.12
C MET A 125 17.04 -3.65 14.07
N ALA A 126 17.41 -2.36 14.12
CA ALA A 126 16.98 -1.38 13.13
C ALA A 126 17.47 -1.70 11.72
N SER A 127 18.69 -2.26 11.57
CA SER A 127 19.22 -2.72 10.29
C SER A 127 18.43 -3.91 9.74
N ALA A 128 18.04 -4.87 10.60
CA ALA A 128 17.18 -5.98 10.20
C ALA A 128 15.81 -5.49 9.70
N ASP A 129 15.21 -4.51 10.37
CA ASP A 129 13.93 -3.92 9.94
C ASP A 129 14.06 -3.23 8.57
N MET A 130 15.14 -2.47 8.36
CA MET A 130 15.45 -1.81 7.07
C MET A 130 15.65 -2.79 5.90
N GLN A 131 15.96 -4.06 6.19
CA GLN A 131 16.05 -5.11 5.17
C GLN A 131 14.69 -5.77 4.93
N LEU A 132 13.89 -5.96 5.97
CA LEU A 132 12.57 -6.60 5.93
C LEU A 132 11.52 -5.74 5.22
N GLN A 133 11.28 -4.50 5.68
CA GLN A 133 10.12 -3.70 5.24
C GLN A 133 10.04 -3.52 3.71
N PRO A 134 11.14 -3.20 2.99
CA PRO A 134 11.06 -3.02 1.54
C PRO A 134 10.69 -4.29 0.75
N VAL A 135 10.98 -5.48 1.31
CA VAL A 135 10.58 -6.76 0.70
C VAL A 135 9.08 -6.97 0.89
N ARG A 136 8.58 -6.72 2.10
CA ARG A 136 7.15 -6.76 2.40
C ARG A 136 6.34 -5.80 1.52
N ASP A 137 6.76 -4.54 1.45
CA ASP A 137 6.05 -3.52 0.67
C ASP A 137 6.03 -3.85 -0.82
N ARG A 138 7.14 -4.39 -1.35
CA ARG A 138 7.20 -4.84 -2.74
C ARG A 138 6.30 -6.05 -2.99
N ALA A 139 6.28 -7.00 -2.07
CA ALA A 139 5.41 -8.17 -2.16
C ALA A 139 3.93 -7.77 -2.21
N LEU A 140 3.51 -6.83 -1.35
CA LEU A 140 2.16 -6.29 -1.32
C LEU A 140 1.81 -5.51 -2.59
N ALA A 141 2.74 -4.69 -3.10
CA ALA A 141 2.53 -3.95 -4.34
C ALA A 141 2.35 -4.89 -5.55
N LEU A 142 3.17 -5.94 -5.66
CA LEU A 142 3.04 -6.95 -6.71
C LEU A 142 1.78 -7.79 -6.56
N ARG A 143 1.38 -8.13 -5.32
CA ARG A 143 0.14 -8.86 -5.05
C ARG A 143 -1.07 -8.05 -5.49
N ALA A 144 -1.15 -6.79 -5.06
CA ALA A 144 -2.23 -5.88 -5.46
C ALA A 144 -2.29 -5.69 -6.99
N ALA A 145 -1.13 -5.59 -7.66
CA ALA A 145 -1.08 -5.51 -9.12
C ALA A 145 -1.53 -6.80 -9.81
N ALA A 146 -1.10 -7.97 -9.32
CA ALA A 146 -1.55 -9.26 -9.84
C ALA A 146 -3.07 -9.43 -9.68
N ASP A 147 -3.62 -9.03 -8.53
CA ASP A 147 -5.06 -9.14 -8.25
C ASP A 147 -5.90 -8.20 -9.15
N ARG A 148 -5.35 -7.04 -9.57
CA ARG A 148 -5.99 -6.16 -10.56
C ARG A 148 -6.07 -6.78 -11.96
N TYR A 149 -5.11 -7.62 -12.33
CA TYR A 149 -5.08 -8.27 -13.64
C TYR A 149 -5.65 -9.68 -13.64
N ALA A 150 -5.97 -10.22 -12.46
CA ALA A 150 -6.52 -11.56 -12.32
C ALA A 150 -7.76 -11.73 -13.21
N PRO A 151 -7.90 -12.86 -13.92
CA PRO A 151 -9.09 -13.15 -14.69
C PRO A 151 -10.31 -13.04 -13.78
N GLN A 152 -11.34 -12.30 -14.21
CA GLN A 152 -12.58 -12.31 -13.46
C GLN A 152 -13.12 -13.75 -13.43
N PRO A 153 -13.56 -14.26 -12.26
CA PRO A 153 -14.21 -15.56 -12.23
C PRO A 153 -15.37 -15.50 -13.21
N ALA A 154 -15.42 -16.47 -14.13
CA ALA A 154 -16.52 -16.60 -15.08
C ALA A 154 -17.82 -16.50 -14.28
N ALA A 155 -18.68 -15.54 -14.62
CA ALA A 155 -19.97 -15.38 -13.98
C ALA A 155 -20.67 -16.73 -14.05
N VAL A 156 -20.83 -17.39 -12.90
CA VAL A 156 -21.58 -18.64 -12.83
C VAL A 156 -23.02 -18.24 -13.21
N PRO A 157 -23.58 -18.73 -14.32
CA PRO A 157 -24.97 -18.46 -14.61
C PRO A 157 -25.77 -19.08 -13.47
N VAL A 158 -26.42 -18.23 -12.67
CA VAL A 158 -27.39 -18.68 -11.68
C VAL A 158 -28.48 -19.35 -12.49
N ALA A 159 -28.48 -20.69 -12.51
CA ALA A 159 -29.49 -21.46 -13.20
C ALA A 159 -30.85 -21.06 -12.60
N ALA A 160 -31.68 -20.41 -13.42
CA ALA A 160 -33.06 -20.16 -13.09
C ALA A 160 -33.72 -21.53 -12.85
N THR A 161 -34.03 -21.83 -11.59
CA THR A 161 -34.88 -22.96 -11.23
C THR A 161 -36.28 -22.63 -11.72
N SER A 162 -36.64 -23.23 -12.86
CA SER A 162 -37.97 -23.20 -13.44
C SER A 162 -38.93 -24.03 -12.58
N GLY A 163 -39.55 -23.38 -11.60
CA GLY A 163 -40.78 -23.86 -10.98
C GLY A 163 -41.97 -23.49 -11.86
N ALA A 164 -42.48 -24.45 -12.63
CA ALA A 164 -43.75 -24.33 -13.32
C ALA A 164 -44.92 -24.48 -12.33
N GLN A 165 -45.89 -23.55 -12.36
CA GLN A 165 -47.34 -23.83 -12.34
C GLN A 165 -48.17 -22.52 -12.30
N GLY A 166 -49.07 -22.36 -13.28
CA GLY A 166 -50.30 -21.55 -13.15
C GLY A 166 -50.32 -20.18 -13.85
N ALA A 167 -50.95 -20.12 -15.02
CA ALA A 167 -51.53 -18.90 -15.63
C ALA A 167 -53.09 -18.99 -15.53
N PRO A 168 -53.91 -17.98 -15.93
CA PRO A 168 -53.56 -16.68 -16.54
C PRO A 168 -54.35 -15.46 -15.98
N SER A 169 -53.92 -14.23 -16.31
CA SER A 169 -54.81 -13.11 -16.77
C SER A 169 -54.07 -11.80 -17.11
N ALA A 170 -54.39 -11.30 -18.30
CA ALA A 170 -54.17 -10.02 -19.00
C ALA A 170 -53.62 -8.75 -18.29
N ALA A 171 -52.62 -8.09 -18.91
CA ALA A 171 -52.66 -6.74 -19.52
C ALA A 171 -51.23 -6.20 -19.83
N PRO A 172 -51.01 -5.35 -20.85
CA PRO A 172 -49.67 -4.93 -21.27
C PRO A 172 -49.26 -3.57 -20.67
N GLY A 173 -48.02 -3.46 -20.16
CA GLY A 173 -47.45 -2.17 -19.78
C GLY A 173 -46.16 -2.29 -18.98
N ALA A 174 -45.21 -1.40 -19.29
CA ALA A 174 -43.93 -1.15 -18.61
C ALA A 174 -42.75 -2.07 -18.96
N VAL A 175 -42.01 -1.64 -19.98
CA VAL A 175 -40.57 -1.87 -20.14
C VAL A 175 -39.85 -1.34 -18.89
N ALA A 176 -39.53 -2.22 -17.94
CA ALA A 176 -38.59 -1.93 -16.86
C ALA A 176 -37.19 -2.32 -17.33
N ALA A 177 -36.39 -1.30 -17.64
CA ALA A 177 -34.99 -1.42 -18.00
C ALA A 177 -34.22 -2.12 -16.87
N ALA A 178 -33.75 -3.33 -17.13
CA ALA A 178 -32.70 -3.95 -16.37
C ALA A 178 -31.45 -3.06 -16.46
N ALA A 179 -31.08 -2.41 -15.36
CA ALA A 179 -29.79 -1.74 -15.23
C ALA A 179 -28.66 -2.78 -15.11
N GLY A 180 -28.47 -3.56 -16.18
CA GLY A 180 -27.21 -4.26 -16.42
C GLY A 180 -26.17 -3.20 -16.72
N LYS A 181 -25.30 -2.92 -15.73
CA LYS A 181 -24.11 -2.11 -15.92
C LYS A 181 -23.37 -2.69 -17.14
N PRO A 182 -23.12 -1.91 -18.22
CA PRO A 182 -22.53 -2.48 -19.42
C PRO A 182 -21.17 -3.09 -19.08
N ALA A 183 -20.96 -4.33 -19.53
CA ALA A 183 -19.72 -5.11 -19.38
C ALA A 183 -18.52 -4.50 -20.15
N ASN A 184 -18.61 -3.22 -20.51
CA ASN A 184 -17.68 -2.50 -21.37
C ASN A 184 -17.49 -1.06 -20.87
N ALA A 185 -17.34 -0.88 -19.55
CA ALA A 185 -16.66 0.32 -19.07
C ALA A 185 -15.22 0.29 -19.59
N PRO A 186 -14.67 1.41 -20.12
CA PRO A 186 -13.26 1.46 -20.50
C PRO A 186 -12.42 1.02 -19.31
N ARG A 187 -11.66 -0.07 -19.46
CA ARG A 187 -10.64 -0.41 -18.47
C ARG A 187 -9.62 0.72 -18.51
N ASP A 188 -9.35 1.33 -17.35
CA ASP A 188 -8.27 2.30 -17.24
C ASP A 188 -6.97 1.69 -17.82
N PRO A 189 -6.19 2.48 -18.56
CA PRO A 189 -4.99 1.95 -19.20
C PRO A 189 -4.06 1.36 -18.14
N ALA A 190 -3.59 0.13 -18.39
CA ALA A 190 -2.76 -0.61 -17.45
C ALA A 190 -1.38 0.06 -17.22
N VAL A 191 -0.99 0.98 -18.12
CA VAL A 191 0.18 1.85 -18.01
C VAL A 191 -0.25 3.28 -18.31
N GLY A 192 -0.03 4.19 -17.35
CA GLY A 192 -0.39 5.60 -17.46
C GLY A 192 0.80 6.50 -17.78
N ARG A 193 0.55 7.62 -18.48
CA ARG A 193 1.55 8.70 -18.60
C ARG A 193 1.63 9.45 -17.27
N VAL A 194 2.81 9.51 -16.69
CA VAL A 194 3.06 10.28 -15.47
C VAL A 194 3.56 11.68 -15.86
N ARG A 195 2.96 12.73 -15.28
CA ARG A 195 3.40 14.10 -15.55
C ARG A 195 4.76 14.38 -14.90
N PRO A 196 5.53 15.37 -15.38
CA PRO A 196 6.73 15.82 -14.68
C PRO A 196 6.43 16.18 -13.22
N CYS A 197 7.30 15.78 -12.31
CA CYS A 197 7.11 15.99 -10.86
C CYS A 197 6.94 17.46 -10.49
N VAL A 198 7.56 18.39 -11.23
CA VAL A 198 7.44 19.85 -11.05
C VAL A 198 6.03 20.40 -11.34
N GLN A 199 5.13 19.59 -11.89
CA GLN A 199 3.75 19.99 -12.16
C GLN A 199 2.77 19.48 -11.08
N ASP A 200 3.29 18.81 -10.06
CA ASP A 200 2.56 18.18 -8.97
C ASP A 200 3.22 18.62 -7.66
N ALA A 201 2.54 19.49 -6.91
CA ALA A 201 3.09 20.08 -5.69
C ALA A 201 3.45 19.02 -4.63
N ALA A 202 2.70 17.91 -4.55
CA ALA A 202 2.99 16.83 -3.62
C ALA A 202 4.29 16.10 -4.03
N CYS A 203 4.43 15.80 -5.32
CA CYS A 203 5.66 15.20 -5.85
C CYS A 203 6.87 16.14 -5.68
N GLU A 204 6.72 17.41 -6.04
CA GLU A 204 7.80 18.41 -5.95
C GLU A 204 8.30 18.54 -4.50
N HIS A 205 7.37 18.66 -3.55
CA HIS A 205 7.70 18.72 -2.13
C HIS A 205 8.41 17.45 -1.66
N ALA A 206 7.93 16.27 -2.05
CA ALA A 206 8.57 15.00 -1.69
C ALA A 206 9.99 14.88 -2.27
N VAL A 207 10.21 15.28 -3.52
CA VAL A 207 11.56 15.27 -4.12
C VAL A 207 12.49 16.27 -3.43
N PHE A 208 11.99 17.43 -3.04
CA PHE A 208 12.76 18.40 -2.25
C PHE A 208 13.25 17.79 -0.94
N ASP A 209 12.36 17.17 -0.16
CA ASP A 209 12.71 16.53 1.11
C ASP A 209 13.65 15.34 0.92
N LEU A 210 13.45 14.53 -0.13
CA LEU A 210 14.34 13.44 -0.45
C LEU A 210 15.78 13.94 -0.70
N ASN A 211 15.92 15.00 -1.50
CA ASN A 211 17.23 15.60 -1.77
C ASN A 211 17.86 16.19 -0.51
N ARG A 212 17.06 16.83 0.35
CA ARG A 212 17.51 17.35 1.64
C ARG A 212 18.11 16.26 2.53
N TYR A 213 17.40 15.14 2.72
CA TYR A 213 17.91 14.04 3.56
C TYR A 213 19.07 13.28 2.90
N TYR A 214 19.06 13.13 1.58
CA TYR A 214 20.19 12.57 0.84
C TYR A 214 21.47 13.37 1.08
N GLN A 215 21.44 14.70 0.97
CA GLN A 215 22.61 15.55 1.22
C GLN A 215 23.02 15.51 2.69
N LYS A 216 22.06 15.47 3.62
CA LYS A 216 22.34 15.33 5.06
C LYS A 216 23.08 14.03 5.36
N LEU A 217 22.61 12.90 4.83
CA LEU A 217 23.27 11.61 4.96
C LEU A 217 24.67 11.64 4.33
N ARG A 218 24.79 12.14 3.10
CA ARG A 218 26.07 12.22 2.39
C ARG A 218 27.16 12.96 3.17
N ARG A 219 26.80 14.05 3.87
CA ARG A 219 27.74 14.83 4.70
C ARG A 219 28.21 14.08 5.95
N LYS A 220 27.41 13.13 6.45
CA LYS A 220 27.73 12.32 7.64
C LYS A 220 28.48 11.03 7.32
N MET A 221 28.38 10.53 6.09
CA MET A 221 29.02 9.28 5.70
C MET A 221 30.55 9.43 5.55
N PRO A 222 31.33 8.41 5.94
CA PRO A 222 32.77 8.36 5.65
C PRO A 222 33.05 8.42 4.14
N ALA A 223 34.06 9.21 3.74
CA ALA A 223 34.38 9.46 2.33
C ALA A 223 34.57 8.17 1.50
N HIS A 224 35.22 7.14 2.05
CA HIS A 224 35.45 5.86 1.39
C HIS A 224 34.15 5.10 1.06
N SER A 225 33.08 5.35 1.82
CA SER A 225 31.79 4.68 1.68
C SER A 225 30.73 5.51 0.95
N ALA A 226 30.99 6.80 0.69
CA ALA A 226 30.02 7.73 0.10
C ALA A 226 29.51 7.30 -1.29
N THR A 227 30.29 6.50 -2.02
CA THR A 227 29.91 5.95 -3.33
C THR A 227 28.79 4.92 -3.23
N THR A 228 28.63 4.24 -2.09
CA THR A 228 27.52 3.29 -1.87
C THR A 228 26.17 4.01 -1.88
N LEU A 229 26.09 5.19 -1.26
CA LEU A 229 24.90 6.05 -1.28
C LEU A 229 24.54 6.49 -2.70
N VAL A 230 25.53 6.92 -3.49
CA VAL A 230 25.31 7.36 -4.87
C VAL A 230 24.76 6.21 -5.73
N ARG A 231 25.36 5.02 -5.62
CA ARG A 231 24.94 3.83 -6.38
C ARG A 231 23.52 3.41 -6.01
N ALA A 232 23.27 3.23 -4.72
CA ALA A 232 21.96 2.83 -4.22
C ALA A 232 20.87 3.84 -4.57
N GLN A 233 21.14 5.15 -4.45
CA GLN A 233 20.18 6.19 -4.82
C GLN A 233 19.89 6.22 -6.32
N ARG A 234 20.92 6.08 -7.18
CA ARG A 234 20.72 6.03 -8.63
C ARG A 234 19.89 4.82 -9.04
N ALA A 235 20.17 3.65 -8.46
CA ALA A 235 19.41 2.44 -8.72
C ALA A 235 17.95 2.58 -8.25
N TRP A 236 17.72 3.19 -7.09
CA TRP A 236 16.37 3.49 -6.60
C TRP A 236 15.61 4.44 -7.54
N VAL A 237 16.25 5.49 -8.06
CA VAL A 237 15.63 6.40 -9.04
C VAL A 237 15.18 5.64 -10.29
N ALA A 238 16.02 4.74 -10.82
CA ALA A 238 15.65 3.91 -11.97
C ALA A 238 14.45 2.98 -11.66
N PHE A 239 14.40 2.42 -10.46
CA PHE A 239 13.24 1.66 -9.99
C PHE A 239 11.98 2.52 -9.90
N ARG A 240 12.06 3.72 -9.31
CA ARG A 240 10.94 4.66 -9.22
C ARG A 240 10.42 5.02 -10.61
N ASP A 241 11.30 5.38 -11.53
CA ASP A 241 10.93 5.88 -12.85
C ASP A 241 10.28 4.79 -13.73
N THR A 242 10.72 3.54 -13.59
CA THR A 242 10.08 2.39 -14.26
C THR A 242 8.78 1.95 -13.59
N THR A 243 8.59 2.25 -12.31
CA THR A 243 7.38 1.86 -11.56
C THR A 243 6.28 2.92 -11.61
N ALA A 244 6.62 4.20 -11.67
CA ALA A 244 5.64 5.30 -11.63
C ALA A 244 4.52 5.17 -12.69
N PRO A 245 4.78 4.81 -13.96
CA PRO A 245 3.71 4.59 -14.95
C PRO A 245 2.73 3.46 -14.60
N LEU A 246 3.13 2.53 -13.73
CA LEU A 246 2.34 1.35 -13.34
C LEU A 246 1.47 1.59 -12.10
N VAL A 247 1.83 2.61 -11.30
CA VAL A 247 1.18 2.91 -10.01
C VAL A 247 0.52 4.28 -9.97
N GLY A 248 0.70 5.10 -11.02
CA GLY A 248 0.12 6.44 -11.10
C GLY A 248 0.88 7.50 -10.30
N GLU A 249 0.31 8.69 -10.24
CA GLU A 249 0.94 9.86 -9.59
C GLU A 249 1.01 9.70 -8.06
N ASP A 250 -0.08 9.27 -7.43
CA ASP A 250 -0.12 9.02 -5.98
C ASP A 250 0.88 7.92 -5.57
N GLY A 251 0.88 6.80 -6.29
CA GLY A 251 1.84 5.72 -6.03
C GLY A 251 3.30 6.15 -6.23
N ARG A 252 3.57 7.09 -7.14
CA ARG A 252 4.91 7.68 -7.28
C ARG A 252 5.27 8.51 -6.04
N VAL A 253 4.34 9.31 -5.51
CA VAL A 253 4.55 10.10 -4.29
C VAL A 253 4.81 9.18 -3.10
N ASP A 254 4.06 8.08 -2.95
CA ASP A 254 4.26 7.09 -1.90
C ASP A 254 5.66 6.43 -1.97
N LEU A 255 6.12 6.08 -3.18
CA LEU A 255 7.47 5.56 -3.39
C LEU A 255 8.53 6.56 -2.91
N ILE A 256 8.36 7.85 -3.21
CA ILE A 256 9.27 8.90 -2.77
C ILE A 256 9.19 9.07 -1.24
N GLY A 257 7.99 9.04 -0.66
CA GLY A 257 7.73 9.07 0.79
C GLY A 257 8.48 7.99 1.55
N ALA A 258 8.38 6.73 1.10
CA ALA A 258 9.10 5.61 1.69
C ALA A 258 10.63 5.81 1.62
N ARG A 259 11.13 6.37 0.50
CA ARG A 259 12.55 6.69 0.36
C ARG A 259 13.01 7.83 1.25
N ILE A 260 12.18 8.86 1.45
CA ILE A 260 12.44 9.94 2.41
C ILE A 260 12.60 9.36 3.81
N ALA A 261 11.67 8.50 4.26
CA ALA A 261 11.73 7.88 5.57
C ALA A 261 13.04 7.08 5.76
N THR A 262 13.44 6.33 4.74
CA THR A 262 14.73 5.60 4.73
C THR A 262 15.91 6.56 4.84
N MET A 263 15.99 7.58 3.99
CA MET A 263 17.08 8.56 3.98
C MET A 263 17.17 9.35 5.27
N LYS A 264 16.03 9.73 5.83
CA LYS A 264 15.93 10.41 7.13
C LYS A 264 16.53 9.53 8.22
N ARG A 265 16.06 8.28 8.35
CA ARG A 265 16.58 7.33 9.35
C ARG A 265 18.08 7.13 9.20
N LEU A 266 18.56 6.86 7.99
CA LEU A 266 20.00 6.68 7.74
C LEU A 266 20.79 7.94 8.10
N SER A 267 20.27 9.14 7.80
CA SER A 267 20.92 10.41 8.17
C SER A 267 20.94 10.67 9.68
N GLU A 268 20.01 10.06 10.42
CA GLU A 268 19.93 10.12 11.88
C GLU A 268 20.83 9.06 12.52
N THR A 269 21.06 7.93 11.85
CA THR A 269 21.93 6.82 12.29
C THR A 269 23.42 7.04 11.99
N ALA A 270 23.76 7.53 10.79
CA ALA A 270 25.14 7.61 10.33
C ALA A 270 26.01 8.49 11.25
N GLY A 271 27.15 7.95 11.68
CA GLY A 271 28.10 8.65 12.54
C GLY A 271 27.74 8.67 14.03
N ASN A 272 26.67 8.00 14.45
CA ASN A 272 26.36 7.80 15.87
C ASN A 272 27.23 6.66 16.43
N LYS A 273 28.35 7.02 17.06
CA LYS A 273 29.31 6.08 17.66
C LYS A 273 29.00 5.71 19.09
#